data_AF-A0A7R6W6Z0-F1
#
_entry.id   AF-A0A7R6W6Z0-F1
#
_cell.length_a   1.000
_cell.length_b   1.000
_cell.length_c   1.000
_cell.angle_alpha   90.00
_cell.angle_beta   90.00
_cell.angle_gamma   90.00
#
_symmetry.space_group_name_H-M   'P 1'
#
loop_
_entity.id
_entity.type
_entity.pdbx_description
1 polymer ?
#
loop_
_entity_poly.entity_id
_entity_poly.type
_entity_poly.pdbx_seq_one_letter_code
_entity_poly.pdbx_strand_id
1 'polypeptide(L)'
;MFEFSYNVDVVSQQPIEHGVKIRVKPVTVRAKQALDKVLSAHPMMLKMETGWDMQSSKTVGEYEIIVTTTKPSEIDKIRGLGYIGLLAIGNHHQRHHWAMAKGQNPHHTMHH
;
A
#
# COMPACT_ATOMS: atom_id res chain seq x y z
N MET A 1 -13.95 -6.69 2.47
CA MET A 1 -13.52 -5.27 2.48
C MET A 1 -12.04 -5.11 2.82
N PHE A 2 -11.42 -6.01 3.60
CA PHE A 2 -10.00 -5.91 4.04
C PHE A 2 -9.12 -7.08 3.56
N GLU A 3 -9.45 -7.68 2.41
CA GLU A 3 -8.79 -8.90 1.94
C GLU A 3 -7.29 -8.71 1.66
N PHE A 4 -6.88 -7.48 1.32
CA PHE A 4 -5.47 -7.14 1.09
C PHE A 4 -4.65 -7.05 2.39
N SER A 5 -5.29 -6.86 3.56
CA SER A 5 -4.57 -6.70 4.83
C SER A 5 -4.53 -7.98 5.68
N TYR A 6 -5.51 -8.88 5.54
CA TYR A 6 -5.62 -10.09 6.35
C TYR A 6 -5.33 -11.40 5.60
N ASN A 7 -5.61 -11.45 4.30
CA ASN A 7 -5.48 -12.67 3.49
C ASN A 7 -4.29 -12.57 2.52
N VAL A 8 -3.21 -11.95 2.98
CA VAL A 8 -1.99 -11.70 2.23
C VAL A 8 -0.79 -12.05 3.10
N ASP A 9 0.02 -12.99 2.64
CA ASP A 9 1.27 -13.35 3.28
C ASP A 9 2.39 -12.42 2.77
N VAL A 10 3.16 -11.83 3.69
CA VAL A 10 4.39 -11.12 3.33
C VAL A 10 5.51 -12.15 3.19
N VAL A 11 5.87 -12.45 1.93
CA VAL A 11 6.89 -13.45 1.58
C VAL A 11 8.29 -12.93 1.89
N SER A 12 8.55 -11.65 1.60
CA SER A 12 9.80 -11.01 1.96
C SER A 12 9.66 -9.49 2.08
N GLN A 13 10.55 -8.90 2.86
CA GLN A 13 10.75 -7.46 2.97
C GLN A 13 12.25 -7.20 3.07
N GLN A 14 12.82 -6.60 2.03
CA GLN A 14 14.26 -6.41 1.90
C GLN A 14 14.57 -4.92 1.75
N PRO A 15 15.49 -4.36 2.56
CA PRO A 15 15.98 -3.02 2.32
C PRO A 15 16.71 -2.97 0.97
N ILE A 16 16.50 -1.89 0.24
CA ILE A 16 17.24 -1.53 -0.97
C ILE A 16 17.83 -0.12 -0.78
N GLU A 17 18.76 0.29 -1.65
CA GLU A 17 19.54 1.53 -1.50
C GLU A 17 18.70 2.74 -1.07
N HIS A 18 17.57 2.98 -1.75
CA HIS A 18 16.72 4.15 -1.53
C HIS A 18 15.35 3.83 -0.92
N GLY A 19 15.16 2.65 -0.33
CA GLY A 19 13.89 2.28 0.28
C GLY A 19 13.75 0.79 0.56
N VAL A 20 12.65 0.18 0.11
CA VAL A 20 12.32 -1.22 0.39
C VAL A 20 11.73 -1.94 -0.81
N LYS A 21 12.04 -3.22 -0.94
CA LYS A 21 11.38 -4.19 -1.83
C LYS A 21 10.60 -5.19 -0.98
N ILE A 22 9.33 -5.39 -1.30
CA ILE A 22 8.42 -6.29 -0.60
C ILE A 22 7.82 -7.27 -1.60
N ARG A 23 7.77 -8.55 -1.23
CA ARG A 23 7.01 -9.57 -1.96
C ARG A 23 5.85 -10.04 -1.11
N VAL A 24 4.66 -10.07 -1.69
CA VAL A 24 3.44 -10.54 -1.03
C VAL A 24 2.71 -11.58 -1.85
N LYS A 25 2.02 -12.50 -1.18
CA LYS A 25 1.25 -13.58 -1.80
C LYS A 25 -0.20 -13.54 -1.30
N PRO A 26 -1.21 -13.42 -2.18
CA PRO A 26 -2.59 -13.57 -1.75
C PRO A 26 -2.90 -15.02 -1.36
N VAL A 27 -3.58 -15.20 -0.24
CA VAL A 27 -4.05 -16.51 0.26
C VAL A 27 -5.39 -16.89 -0.36
N THR A 28 -6.18 -15.90 -0.80
CA THR A 28 -7.50 -16.11 -1.40
C THR A 28 -7.64 -15.41 -2.76
N VAL A 29 -8.59 -15.87 -3.58
CA VAL A 29 -8.95 -15.20 -4.84
C VAL A 29 -9.43 -13.76 -4.59
N ARG A 30 -10.13 -13.53 -3.47
CA ARG A 30 -10.59 -12.20 -3.08
C ARG A 30 -9.43 -11.28 -2.69
N ALA A 31 -8.43 -11.79 -2.00
CA ALA A 31 -7.20 -11.05 -1.69
C ALA A 31 -6.44 -10.67 -2.97
N LYS A 32 -6.33 -11.59 -3.92
CA LYS A 32 -5.74 -11.31 -5.24
C LYS A 32 -6.47 -10.16 -5.95
N GLN A 33 -7.80 -10.20 -6.01
CA GLN A 33 -8.61 -9.13 -6.60
C GLN A 33 -8.47 -7.79 -5.85
N ALA A 34 -8.33 -7.83 -4.52
CA ALA A 34 -8.10 -6.65 -3.73
C ALA A 34 -6.70 -6.05 -3.99
N LEU A 35 -5.65 -6.87 -4.04
CA LEU A 35 -4.30 -6.46 -4.39
C LEU A 35 -4.25 -5.82 -5.79
N ASP A 36 -4.94 -6.41 -6.77
CA ASP A 36 -5.02 -5.86 -8.13
C ASP A 36 -5.59 -4.42 -8.15
N LYS A 37 -6.57 -4.13 -7.29
CA LYS A 37 -7.19 -2.80 -7.20
C LYS A 37 -6.34 -1.82 -6.39
N VAL A 38 -5.84 -2.25 -5.24
CA VAL A 38 -5.06 -1.42 -4.32
C VAL A 38 -3.74 -1.02 -4.96
N LEU A 39 -2.98 -1.98 -5.48
CA LEU A 39 -1.64 -1.73 -6.03
C LEU A 39 -1.66 -0.94 -7.35
N SER A 40 -2.79 -0.86 -8.05
CA SER A 40 -2.92 0.00 -9.24
C SER A 40 -3.20 1.47 -8.88
N ALA A 41 -3.86 1.75 -7.75
CA ALA A 41 -4.20 3.11 -7.34
C ALA A 41 -3.15 3.75 -6.41
N HIS A 42 -2.57 2.96 -5.50
CA HIS A 42 -1.65 3.43 -4.46
C HIS A 42 -0.39 4.16 -4.94
N PRO A 43 0.24 3.81 -6.09
CA PRO A 43 1.41 4.54 -6.57
C PRO A 43 1.19 6.05 -6.71
N MET A 44 0.06 6.45 -7.30
CA MET A 44 -0.28 7.86 -7.47
C MET A 44 -0.57 8.53 -6.12
N MET A 45 -1.33 7.88 -5.26
CA MET A 45 -1.71 8.40 -3.95
C MET A 45 -0.49 8.61 -3.04
N LEU A 46 0.37 7.60 -2.94
CA LEU A 46 1.58 7.67 -2.12
C LEU A 46 2.49 8.80 -2.61
N LYS A 47 2.64 8.96 -3.93
CA LYS A 47 3.42 10.04 -4.53
C LYS A 47 2.87 11.41 -4.16
N MET A 48 1.55 11.60 -4.25
CA MET A 48 0.90 12.87 -3.91
C MET A 48 1.05 13.26 -2.44
N GLU A 49 1.01 12.29 -1.52
CA GLU A 49 1.02 12.58 -0.08
C GLU A 49 2.41 12.62 0.56
N THR A 50 3.35 11.83 0.03
CA THR A 50 4.68 11.66 0.65
C THR A 50 5.82 12.10 -0.28
N GLY A 51 5.57 12.15 -1.59
CA GLY A 51 6.60 12.31 -2.62
C GLY A 51 7.37 11.02 -2.93
N TRP A 52 7.08 9.91 -2.26
CA TRP A 52 7.74 8.62 -2.50
C TRP A 52 7.24 7.97 -3.80
N ASP A 53 8.15 7.28 -4.50
CA ASP A 53 7.82 6.54 -5.70
C ASP A 53 7.50 5.09 -5.33
N MET A 54 6.35 4.59 -5.79
CA MET A 54 5.96 3.20 -5.63
C MET A 54 5.74 2.56 -6.99
N GLN A 55 6.27 1.36 -7.13
CA GLN A 55 6.06 0.48 -8.29
C GLN A 55 5.55 -0.86 -7.78
N SER A 56 4.63 -1.46 -8.53
CA SER A 56 4.17 -2.82 -8.26
C SER A 56 4.13 -3.63 -9.53
N SER A 57 4.56 -4.89 -9.46
CA SER A 57 4.48 -5.84 -10.56
C SER A 57 3.92 -7.17 -10.07
N LYS A 58 3.32 -7.93 -10.98
CA LYS A 58 2.84 -9.29 -10.69
C LYS A 58 3.92 -10.28 -11.11
N THR A 59 4.25 -11.20 -10.22
CA THR A 59 5.06 -12.37 -10.50
C THR A 59 4.20 -13.62 -10.34
N VAL A 60 4.72 -14.81 -10.63
CA VAL A 60 3.91 -16.04 -10.61
C VAL A 60 3.37 -16.32 -9.21
N GLY A 61 2.09 -16.00 -8.98
CA GLY A 61 1.41 -16.18 -7.71
C GLY A 61 1.70 -15.12 -6.64
N GLU A 62 2.48 -14.09 -6.96
CA GLU A 62 2.96 -13.08 -6.01
C GLU A 62 2.92 -11.68 -6.61
N TYR A 63 3.10 -10.68 -5.75
CA TYR A 63 3.24 -9.28 -6.12
C TYR A 63 4.56 -8.77 -5.56
N GLU A 64 5.35 -8.12 -6.41
CA GLU A 64 6.51 -7.35 -5.98
C GLU A 64 6.10 -5.88 -5.86
N ILE A 65 6.49 -5.25 -4.75
CA ILE A 65 6.25 -3.85 -4.46
C ILE A 65 7.60 -3.22 -4.16
N ILE A 66 7.92 -2.13 -4.83
CA ILE A 66 9.13 -1.35 -4.59
C ILE A 66 8.70 0.05 -4.20
N VAL A 67 9.20 0.56 -3.07
CA VAL A 67 8.99 1.94 -2.65
C VAL A 67 10.35 2.60 -2.42
N THR A 68 10.55 3.76 -3.04
CA THR A 68 11.80 4.53 -2.97
C THR A 68 11.55 6.02 -2.70
N THR A 69 12.61 6.69 -2.24
CA THR A 69 12.63 8.14 -2.03
C THR A 69 13.98 8.71 -2.43
N THR A 70 13.99 9.97 -2.86
CA THR A 70 15.23 10.74 -3.06
C THR A 70 15.71 11.44 -1.79
N LYS A 71 14.94 11.37 -0.69
CA LYS A 71 15.27 12.01 0.60
C LYS A 71 15.90 10.98 1.55
N PRO A 72 17.22 11.04 1.82
CA PRO A 72 17.89 10.04 2.66
C PRO A 72 17.30 9.90 4.06
N SER A 73 16.79 10.99 4.64
CA SER A 73 16.16 11.01 5.98
C SER A 73 14.88 10.19 6.09
N GLU A 74 14.22 9.86 4.97
CA GLU A 74 12.96 9.09 4.97
C GLU A 74 13.18 7.59 4.65
N ILE A 75 14.41 7.17 4.31
CA ILE A 75 14.69 5.79 3.90
C ILE A 75 14.36 4.80 5.02
N ASP A 76 14.80 5.07 6.24
CA ASP A 76 14.56 4.17 7.37
C ASP A 76 13.08 4.10 7.76
N LYS A 77 12.34 5.19 7.54
CA LYS A 77 10.89 5.23 7.71
C LYS A 77 10.19 4.35 6.69
N ILE A 78 10.56 4.42 5.41
CA ILE A 78 10.02 3.53 4.36
C ILE A 78 10.29 2.05 4.70
N ARG A 79 11.50 1.74 5.16
CA ARG A 79 11.88 0.37 5.55
C ARG A 79 11.13 -0.12 6.79
N GLY A 80 10.88 0.76 7.76
CA GLY A 80 10.18 0.44 9.00
C GLY A 80 8.67 0.28 8.87
N LEU A 81 8.04 0.92 7.89
CA LEU A 81 6.58 0.83 7.68
C LEU A 81 6.12 -0.57 7.25
N GLY A 82 6.94 -1.28 6.47
CA GLY A 82 6.58 -2.56 5.88
C GLY A 82 5.32 -2.53 5.02
N TYR A 83 4.80 -3.71 4.68
CA TYR A 83 3.72 -3.83 3.69
C TYR A 83 2.47 -3.01 4.06
N ILE A 84 1.92 -3.23 5.26
CA ILE A 84 0.68 -2.55 5.69
C ILE A 84 0.92 -1.08 5.97
N GLY A 85 2.05 -0.71 6.58
CA GLY A 85 2.35 0.69 6.85
C GLY A 85 2.46 1.52 5.57
N LEU A 86 3.05 0.97 4.51
CA LEU A 86 3.14 1.64 3.21
C LEU A 86 1.78 1.80 2.52
N LEU A 87 0.84 0.88 2.76
CA LEU A 87 -0.53 0.96 2.24
C LEU A 87 -1.49 1.76 3.13
N ALA A 88 -1.06 2.18 4.32
CA ALA A 88 -1.89 2.90 5.29
C ALA A 88 -1.37 4.32 5.58
N ILE A 89 -0.12 4.62 5.23
CA ILE A 89 0.45 5.96 5.40
C ILE A 89 -0.23 6.94 4.46
N GLY A 90 -0.67 8.09 5.01
CA GLY A 90 -1.42 9.06 4.24
C GLY A 90 -2.61 9.67 4.98
N ASN A 91 -2.96 10.90 4.61
CA ASN A 91 -4.13 11.58 5.18
C ASN A 91 -5.45 11.08 4.55
N HIS A 92 -5.40 10.53 3.33
CA HIS A 92 -6.56 9.91 2.69
C HIS A 92 -7.01 8.64 3.44
N HIS A 93 -6.06 7.86 3.97
CA HIS A 93 -6.36 6.67 4.75
C HIS A 93 -7.02 6.99 6.08
N GLN A 94 -6.63 8.06 6.78
CA GLN A 94 -7.30 8.43 8.03
C GLN A 94 -8.80 8.70 7.83
N ARG A 95 -9.17 9.48 6.81
CA ARG A 95 -10.59 9.72 6.49
C ARG A 95 -11.28 8.44 6.03
N HIS A 96 -10.62 7.59 5.26
CA HIS A 96 -11.19 6.31 4.86
C HIS A 96 -11.41 5.37 6.06
N HIS A 97 -10.42 5.18 6.94
CA HIS A 97 -10.52 4.36 8.14
C HIS A 97 -11.56 4.92 9.12
N TRP A 98 -11.62 6.25 9.27
CA TRP A 98 -12.63 6.92 10.09
C TRP A 98 -14.04 6.76 9.54
N ALA A 99 -14.22 6.91 8.22
CA ALA A 99 -15.50 6.66 7.56
C ALA A 99 -15.92 5.19 7.72
N MET A 100 -14.99 4.23 7.56
CA MET A 100 -15.27 2.81 7.77
C MET A 100 -15.63 2.47 9.23
N ALA A 101 -14.92 3.03 10.21
CA ALA A 101 -15.24 2.85 11.64
C ALA A 101 -16.63 3.39 12.01
N LYS A 102 -17.15 4.35 11.21
CA LYS A 102 -18.48 4.94 11.36
C LYS A 102 -19.54 4.36 10.41
N GLY A 103 -19.20 3.38 9.58
CA GLY A 103 -20.12 2.82 8.57
C GLY A 103 -20.46 3.76 7.40
N GLN A 104 -19.65 4.79 7.17
CA GLN A 104 -19.81 5.79 6.11
C GLN A 104 -19.04 5.39 4.85
N ASN A 105 -19.53 5.81 3.67
CA ASN A 105 -18.84 5.58 2.40
C ASN A 105 -17.54 6.44 2.35
N PRO A 106 -16.35 5.82 2.30
CA PRO A 106 -15.07 6.54 2.31
C PRO A 106 -14.80 7.33 1.03
N HIS A 107 -15.56 7.07 -0.04
CA HIS A 107 -15.41 7.71 -1.35
C HIS A 107 -16.57 8.66 -1.71
N HIS A 108 -17.41 9.07 -0.75
CA HIS A 108 -18.46 10.03 -1.05
C HIS A 108 -17.84 11.42 -1.28
N THR A 109 -17.71 11.81 -2.55
CA THR A 109 -17.50 13.20 -2.93
C THR A 109 -18.78 13.96 -2.63
N MET A 110 -18.76 14.89 -1.67
CA MET A 110 -19.81 15.89 -1.57
C MET A 110 -19.71 16.79 -2.80
N HIS A 111 -20.52 16.51 -3.82
CA HIS A 111 -20.88 17.51 -4.81
C HIS A 111 -21.79 18.52 -4.09
N HIS A 112 -21.28 19.73 -3.91
CA HIS A 112 -22.07 20.92 -3.64
C HIS A 112 -22.48 21.56 -4.97
#